data_AF-A0A9N9FUE1-F1
#
_entry.id   AF-A0A9N9FUE1-F1
#
_cell.length_a   1.000
_cell.length_b   1.000
_cell.length_c   1.000
_cell.angle_alpha   90.00
_cell.angle_beta   90.00
_cell.angle_gamma   90.00
#
_symmetry.space_group_name_H-M   'P 1'
#
loop_
_entity.id
_entity.type
_entity.pdbx_description
1 polymer ?
#
loop_
_entity_poly.entity_id
_entity_poly.type
_entity_poly.pdbx_seq_one_letter_code
_entity_poly.pdbx_strand_id
1 'polypeptide(L)'
;MEQKQPLKYGLNIVGSKKTPIKRISVFTEEDNNEDSSLNTSSNKNHYTKTVNQQLSSSKTINQSVQEKYKAALEEDPNVFAYDEVYDDMKSVERKRKEELKGKNVGSAKKPKYVEDILKAAEIRQRDYVRAQERKIQKEREAEGDEFEDKETFVTSASAKAAAIEASRLALSSKKTEKRTRSSSASDDSDEDNKHLKTDKELADKARATGKMVILNDDEQIVDKRQLLSPGLNVTKKQMNSSKSLQNKDSRTNYYNKKDVDRYSSKHSSEMRRRERQSKELEQQILETQQKKEAEEKVREEELLKQFARKNDEQAISDARARYLARKNKNQS
;
A
#
# COMPACT_ATOMS: atom_id res chain seq x y z
N MET A 1 26.55 -55.13 32.10
CA MET A 1 25.35 -54.31 31.88
C MET A 1 25.51 -53.05 32.72
N GLU A 2 25.74 -51.92 32.09
CA GLU A 2 26.08 -50.67 32.76
C GLU A 2 24.79 -49.93 33.13
N GLN A 3 24.49 -49.82 34.42
CA GLN A 3 23.29 -49.12 34.92
C GLN A 3 23.55 -47.62 34.89
N LYS A 4 22.92 -46.91 33.95
CA LYS A 4 22.99 -45.44 33.88
C LYS A 4 22.18 -44.84 35.02
N GLN A 5 22.84 -44.06 35.88
CA GLN A 5 22.21 -43.34 36.98
C GLN A 5 21.22 -42.30 36.46
N PRO A 6 20.03 -42.14 37.09
CA PRO A 6 19.04 -41.16 36.66
C PRO A 6 19.54 -39.73 36.87
N LEU A 7 19.18 -38.82 35.96
CA LEU A 7 19.59 -37.42 36.02
C LEU A 7 18.91 -36.71 37.19
N LYS A 8 19.64 -35.85 37.91
CA LYS A 8 19.17 -35.11 39.09
C LYS A 8 18.09 -34.06 38.77
N TYR A 9 18.05 -33.56 37.53
CA TYR A 9 17.08 -32.58 37.05
C TYR A 9 16.63 -32.94 35.63
N GLY A 10 15.33 -32.88 35.36
CA GLY A 10 14.69 -33.32 34.12
C GLY A 10 13.68 -34.46 34.33
N LEU A 11 12.72 -34.60 33.41
CA LEU A 11 11.67 -35.63 33.49
C LEU A 11 12.28 -37.01 33.16
N ASN A 12 12.57 -37.80 34.20
CA ASN A 12 13.06 -39.18 34.05
C ASN A 12 11.89 -40.11 33.67
N ILE A 13 11.80 -40.47 32.39
CA ILE A 13 10.72 -41.32 31.87
C ILE A 13 11.03 -42.78 32.24
N VAL A 14 10.48 -43.25 33.36
CA VAL A 14 10.55 -44.67 33.72
C VAL A 14 9.59 -45.41 32.78
N GLY A 15 10.13 -46.20 31.86
CA GLY A 15 9.32 -46.98 30.92
C GLY A 15 8.45 -48.00 31.66
N SER A 16 7.16 -47.70 31.85
CA SER A 16 6.20 -48.66 32.37
C SER A 16 5.89 -49.69 31.29
N LYS A 17 6.04 -50.99 31.60
CA LYS A 17 5.65 -52.08 30.70
C LYS A 17 4.15 -52.00 30.44
N LYS A 18 3.74 -51.78 29.19
CA LYS A 18 2.33 -51.78 28.77
C LYS A 18 1.81 -53.21 28.82
N THR A 19 0.87 -53.50 29.72
CA THR A 19 0.06 -54.72 29.63
C THR A 19 -0.99 -54.53 28.52
N PRO A 20 -1.25 -55.55 27.67
CA PRO A 20 -2.23 -55.41 26.61
C PRO A 20 -3.64 -55.34 27.21
N ILE A 21 -4.26 -54.16 27.10
CA ILE A 21 -5.67 -53.95 27.43
C ILE A 21 -6.49 -54.66 26.36
N LYS A 22 -7.18 -55.74 26.72
CA LYS A 22 -8.17 -56.39 25.85
C LYS A 22 -9.32 -55.40 25.63
N ARG A 23 -9.45 -54.89 24.40
CA ARG A 23 -10.55 -54.02 24.01
C ARG A 23 -11.74 -54.91 23.67
N ILE A 24 -12.73 -54.95 24.57
CA ILE A 24 -14.02 -55.59 24.26
C ILE A 24 -14.74 -54.63 23.31
N SER A 25 -14.72 -54.97 22.03
CA SER A 25 -15.54 -54.31 21.01
C SER A 25 -17.00 -54.63 21.30
N VAL A 26 -17.83 -53.61 21.51
CA VAL A 26 -19.29 -53.73 21.70
C VAL A 26 -20.04 -53.86 20.37
N PHE A 27 -19.35 -53.75 19.23
CA PHE A 27 -19.99 -53.63 17.91
C PHE A 27 -19.51 -54.64 16.86
N THR A 28 -18.64 -55.58 17.22
CA THR A 28 -18.17 -56.59 16.27
C THR A 28 -18.04 -57.93 16.97
N GLU A 29 -19.09 -58.75 16.95
CA GLU A 29 -19.08 -60.22 16.77
C GLU A 29 -20.55 -60.69 16.60
N GLU A 30 -21.15 -60.33 15.47
CA GLU A 30 -22.16 -61.18 14.83
C GLU A 30 -21.50 -61.76 13.57
N ASP A 31 -21.67 -63.06 13.40
CA ASP A 31 -21.47 -63.85 12.18
C ASP A 31 -20.09 -64.50 11.93
N ASN A 32 -19.88 -65.67 12.55
CA ASN A 32 -19.84 -66.97 11.87
C ASN A 32 -19.29 -68.07 12.79
N ASN A 33 -20.19 -68.87 13.37
CA ASN A 33 -19.86 -70.22 13.84
C ASN A 33 -20.96 -71.16 13.33
N GLU A 34 -20.71 -71.74 12.16
CA GLU A 34 -21.36 -72.98 11.74
C GLU A 34 -20.84 -74.11 12.63
N ASP A 35 -21.60 -74.49 13.67
CA ASP A 35 -21.71 -75.89 14.09
C ASP A 35 -23.08 -76.13 14.74
N SER A 36 -23.62 -77.29 14.41
CA SER A 36 -24.97 -77.76 14.68
C SER A 36 -25.30 -77.88 16.16
N SER A 37 -26.52 -77.49 16.55
CA SER A 37 -27.43 -78.37 17.30
C SER A 37 -28.77 -77.69 17.58
N LEU A 38 -29.83 -78.44 17.28
CA LEU A 38 -31.21 -78.14 17.62
C LEU A 38 -31.39 -78.18 19.15
N ASN A 39 -31.57 -77.03 19.81
CA ASN A 39 -32.21 -76.94 21.13
C ASN A 39 -32.68 -75.50 21.44
N THR A 40 -33.96 -75.22 21.16
CA THR A 40 -34.53 -73.86 21.12
C THR A 40 -35.34 -73.42 22.36
N SER A 41 -35.24 -74.12 23.51
CA SER A 41 -36.14 -73.83 24.65
C SER A 41 -35.49 -73.53 26.02
N SER A 42 -34.18 -73.74 26.22
CA SER A 42 -33.51 -73.43 27.52
C SER A 42 -32.64 -72.16 27.49
N ASN A 43 -32.24 -71.68 26.32
CA ASN A 43 -31.35 -70.50 26.18
C ASN A 43 -32.04 -69.14 26.38
N LYS A 44 -33.38 -69.09 26.37
CA LYS A 44 -34.16 -67.84 26.56
C LYS A 44 -34.10 -67.32 28.01
N ASN A 45 -33.95 -68.23 28.97
CA ASN A 45 -33.86 -67.90 30.40
C ASN A 45 -32.47 -67.35 30.80
N HIS A 46 -31.41 -67.71 30.08
CA HIS A 46 -30.08 -67.16 30.36
C HIS A 46 -29.91 -65.74 29.82
N TYR A 47 -30.42 -65.48 28.61
CA TYR A 47 -30.39 -64.13 28.03
C TYR A 47 -31.21 -63.11 28.84
N THR A 48 -32.42 -63.47 29.27
CA THR A 48 -33.24 -62.57 30.09
C THR A 48 -32.65 -62.33 31.48
N LYS A 49 -31.98 -63.33 32.07
CA LYS A 49 -31.29 -63.19 33.36
C LYS A 49 -30.07 -62.28 33.29
N THR A 50 -29.25 -62.38 32.24
CA THR A 50 -28.09 -61.50 32.04
C THR A 50 -28.50 -60.06 31.76
N VAL A 51 -29.53 -59.86 30.93
CA VAL A 51 -30.09 -58.52 30.66
C VAL A 51 -30.68 -57.90 31.93
N ASN A 52 -31.45 -58.65 32.72
CA ASN A 52 -32.00 -58.15 33.99
C ASN A 52 -30.92 -57.84 35.03
N GLN A 53 -29.82 -58.60 35.06
CA GLN A 53 -28.68 -58.31 35.92
C GLN A 53 -27.96 -57.02 35.49
N GLN A 54 -27.79 -56.81 34.18
CA GLN A 54 -27.24 -55.56 33.62
C GLN A 54 -28.16 -54.35 33.85
N LEU A 55 -29.48 -54.52 33.78
CA LEU A 55 -30.45 -53.47 34.10
C LEU A 55 -30.50 -53.14 35.60
N SER A 56 -30.18 -54.10 36.46
CA SER A 56 -30.12 -53.87 37.90
C SER A 56 -28.86 -53.10 38.30
N SER A 57 -27.72 -53.41 37.66
CA SER A 57 -26.48 -52.65 37.87
C SER A 57 -26.52 -51.26 37.22
N SER A 58 -27.23 -51.08 36.11
CA SER A 58 -27.40 -49.75 35.52
C SER A 58 -28.22 -48.82 36.41
N LYS A 59 -29.20 -49.32 37.17
CA LYS A 59 -29.97 -48.52 38.13
C LYS A 59 -29.11 -47.90 39.23
N THR A 60 -28.20 -48.66 39.83
CA THR A 60 -27.32 -48.15 40.88
C THR A 60 -26.27 -47.18 40.32
N ILE A 61 -25.75 -47.46 39.12
CA ILE A 61 -24.86 -46.54 38.40
C ILE A 61 -25.60 -45.22 38.12
N ASN A 62 -26.84 -45.28 37.62
CA ASN A 62 -27.65 -44.10 37.35
C ASN A 62 -27.95 -43.29 38.62
N GLN A 63 -28.23 -43.94 39.74
CA GLN A 63 -28.44 -43.26 41.02
C GLN A 63 -27.17 -42.54 41.49
N SER A 64 -26.02 -43.22 41.45
CA SER A 64 -24.73 -42.61 41.81
C SER A 64 -24.35 -41.44 40.89
N VAL A 65 -24.73 -41.49 39.62
CA VAL A 65 -24.53 -40.41 38.65
C VAL A 65 -25.45 -39.22 38.95
N GLN A 66 -26.70 -39.47 39.32
CA GLN A 66 -27.65 -38.43 39.73
C GLN A 66 -27.22 -37.72 41.01
N GLU A 67 -26.71 -38.45 41.99
CA GLU A 67 -26.17 -37.86 43.23
C GLU A 67 -24.98 -36.94 42.93
N LYS A 68 -24.05 -37.38 42.09
CA LYS A 68 -22.91 -36.55 41.64
C LYS A 68 -23.37 -35.32 40.85
N TYR A 69 -24.36 -35.47 39.98
CA TYR A 69 -24.93 -34.35 39.23
C TYR A 69 -25.57 -33.31 40.17
N LYS A 70 -26.33 -33.76 41.17
CA LYS A 70 -26.93 -32.87 42.18
C LYS A 70 -25.88 -32.19 43.04
N ALA A 71 -24.88 -32.93 43.52
CA ALA A 71 -23.78 -32.38 44.29
C ALA A 71 -23.03 -31.29 43.49
N ALA A 72 -22.76 -31.54 42.20
CA ALA A 72 -22.14 -30.55 41.33
C ALA A 72 -23.01 -29.30 41.11
N LEU A 73 -24.34 -29.45 40.99
CA LEU A 73 -25.28 -28.32 40.90
C LEU A 73 -25.39 -27.51 42.20
N GLU A 74 -25.24 -28.17 43.35
CA GLU A 74 -25.28 -27.53 44.67
C GLU A 74 -24.00 -26.75 44.96
N GLU A 75 -22.84 -27.24 44.50
CA GLU A 75 -21.58 -26.51 44.53
C GLU A 75 -21.62 -25.26 43.63
N ASP A 76 -22.07 -25.40 42.38
CA ASP A 76 -22.23 -24.28 41.45
C ASP A 76 -23.40 -24.53 40.47
N PRO A 77 -24.46 -23.68 40.49
CA PRO A 77 -25.55 -23.76 39.51
C PRO A 77 -25.09 -23.65 38.06
N ASN A 78 -23.94 -23.02 37.81
CA ASN A 78 -23.37 -22.77 36.49
C ASN A 78 -22.34 -23.83 36.03
N VAL A 79 -22.14 -24.91 36.81
CA VAL A 79 -21.05 -25.87 36.57
C VAL A 79 -21.11 -26.57 35.20
N PHE A 80 -22.29 -26.64 34.59
CA PHE A 80 -22.51 -27.27 33.28
C PHE A 80 -22.80 -26.28 32.15
N ALA A 81 -22.76 -24.96 32.39
CA ALA A 81 -23.05 -23.93 31.39
C ALA A 81 -21.89 -23.67 30.41
N TYR A 82 -21.20 -24.73 29.98
CA TYR A 82 -20.05 -24.64 29.07
C TYR A 82 -20.43 -24.07 27.70
N ASP A 83 -21.62 -24.38 27.22
CA ASP A 83 -22.10 -23.95 25.90
C ASP A 83 -22.37 -22.44 25.89
N GLU A 84 -22.94 -21.89 26.96
CA GLU A 84 -23.25 -20.46 27.09
C GLU A 84 -21.96 -19.60 27.12
N VAL A 85 -20.97 -20.00 27.92
CA VAL A 85 -19.65 -19.30 27.97
C VAL A 85 -18.92 -19.39 26.63
N TYR A 86 -19.02 -20.53 25.95
CA TYR A 86 -18.44 -20.71 24.63
C TYR A 86 -19.14 -19.85 23.58
N ASP A 87 -20.47 -19.80 23.59
CA ASP A 87 -21.27 -18.97 22.72
C ASP A 87 -21.00 -17.49 22.93
N ASP A 88 -20.82 -17.05 24.18
CA ASP A 88 -20.43 -15.69 24.52
C ASP A 88 -19.05 -15.35 23.97
N MET A 89 -18.05 -16.21 24.22
CA MET A 89 -16.69 -16.03 23.71
C MET A 89 -16.67 -15.99 22.17
N LYS A 90 -17.43 -16.88 21.53
CA LYS A 90 -17.54 -16.91 20.06
C LYS A 90 -18.38 -15.77 19.51
N SER A 91 -19.34 -15.24 20.26
CA SER A 91 -20.07 -14.03 19.86
C SER A 91 -19.14 -12.82 19.84
N VAL A 92 -18.27 -12.68 20.84
CA VAL A 92 -17.26 -11.60 20.90
C VAL A 92 -16.22 -11.75 19.80
N GLU A 93 -15.72 -12.97 19.56
CA GLU A 93 -14.80 -13.23 18.45
C GLU A 93 -15.45 -12.92 17.08
N ARG A 94 -16.72 -13.29 16.89
CA ARG A 94 -17.49 -12.98 15.67
C ARG A 94 -17.64 -11.47 15.49
N LYS A 95 -18.09 -10.75 16.51
CA LYS A 95 -18.22 -9.28 16.50
C LYS A 95 -16.89 -8.60 16.16
N ARG A 96 -15.80 -8.97 16.84
CA ARG A 96 -14.46 -8.45 16.56
C ARG A 96 -14.01 -8.72 15.12
N LYS A 97 -14.30 -9.92 14.60
CA LYS A 97 -13.99 -10.31 13.22
C LYS A 97 -14.83 -9.54 12.21
N GLU A 98 -16.08 -9.25 12.51
CA GLU A 98 -16.97 -8.44 11.68
C GLU A 98 -16.53 -6.98 11.65
N GLU A 99 -16.14 -6.40 12.79
CA GLU A 99 -15.55 -5.04 12.85
C GLU A 99 -14.25 -4.94 12.04
N LEU A 100 -13.39 -5.95 12.12
CA LEU A 100 -12.15 -6.05 11.34
C LEU A 100 -12.43 -6.24 9.84
N LYS A 101 -13.50 -6.95 9.48
CA LYS A 101 -13.95 -7.06 8.09
C LYS A 101 -14.51 -5.73 7.59
N GLY A 102 -15.34 -5.04 8.37
CA GLY A 102 -15.92 -3.74 8.00
C GLY A 102 -14.85 -2.69 7.63
N LYS A 103 -13.71 -2.71 8.32
CA LYS A 103 -12.56 -1.83 8.01
C LYS A 103 -11.77 -2.22 6.75
N ASN A 104 -11.86 -3.49 6.31
CA ASN A 104 -11.08 -4.05 5.20
C ASN A 104 -11.91 -4.39 3.95
N VAL A 105 -13.24 -4.26 3.99
CA VAL A 105 -14.14 -4.59 2.87
C VAL A 105 -14.19 -3.48 1.80
N GLY A 106 -13.85 -2.24 2.15
CA GLY A 106 -13.79 -1.11 1.20
C GLY A 106 -12.41 -0.84 0.58
N SER A 107 -11.33 -1.40 1.13
CA SER A 107 -9.98 -1.26 0.57
C SER A 107 -9.45 -2.65 0.24
N ALA A 108 -9.46 -3.01 -1.04
CA ALA A 108 -8.78 -4.19 -1.56
C ALA A 108 -7.44 -4.36 -0.83
N LYS A 109 -7.26 -5.51 -0.15
CA LYS A 109 -6.13 -5.83 0.74
C LYS A 109 -4.86 -5.14 0.28
N LYS A 110 -4.52 -4.01 0.91
CA LYS A 110 -3.29 -3.31 0.57
C LYS A 110 -2.16 -4.31 0.85
N PRO A 111 -1.28 -4.58 -0.11
CA PRO A 111 -0.19 -5.52 0.08
C PRO A 111 0.63 -5.10 1.31
N LYS A 112 0.92 -6.07 2.18
CA LYS A 112 1.47 -5.88 3.53
C LYS A 112 2.70 -4.97 3.60
N TYR A 113 3.46 -4.84 2.51
CA TYR A 113 4.77 -4.17 2.48
C TYR A 113 4.84 -2.96 1.55
N VAL A 114 3.80 -2.64 0.78
CA VAL A 114 3.91 -1.54 -0.21
C VAL A 114 4.02 -0.19 0.48
N GLU A 115 3.35 -0.03 1.62
CA GLU A 115 3.44 1.21 2.39
C GLU A 115 4.87 1.45 2.91
N ASP A 116 5.53 0.41 3.43
CA ASP A 116 6.90 0.51 3.92
C ASP A 116 7.90 0.77 2.79
N ILE A 117 7.67 0.19 1.61
CA ILE A 117 8.50 0.44 0.42
C ILE A 117 8.35 1.90 -0.05
N LEU A 118 7.13 2.43 -0.05
CA LEU A 118 6.89 3.82 -0.43
C LEU A 118 7.53 4.80 0.57
N LYS A 119 7.37 4.56 1.87
CA LYS A 119 8.03 5.34 2.93
C LYS A 119 9.56 5.30 2.79
N ALA A 120 10.14 4.14 2.54
CA ALA A 120 11.59 4.01 2.34
C ALA A 120 12.09 4.75 1.09
N ALA A 121 11.29 4.77 0.01
CA ALA A 121 11.61 5.54 -1.19
C ALA A 121 11.59 7.04 -0.91
N GLU A 122 10.59 7.52 -0.18
CA GLU A 122 10.49 8.93 0.23
C GLU A 122 11.68 9.38 1.08
N ILE A 123 12.09 8.56 2.05
CA ILE A 123 13.29 8.81 2.87
C ILE A 123 14.53 8.94 1.98
N ARG A 124 14.72 8.02 1.02
CA ARG A 124 15.86 8.06 0.10
C ARG A 124 15.86 9.31 -0.77
N GLN A 125 14.70 9.76 -1.24
CA GLN A 125 14.58 10.99 -2.03
C GLN A 125 14.94 12.21 -1.19
N ARG A 126 14.43 12.29 0.04
CA ARG A 126 14.75 13.38 0.98
C ARG A 126 16.26 13.42 1.28
N ASP A 127 16.88 12.27 1.49
CA ASP A 127 18.32 12.19 1.76
C ASP A 127 19.16 12.53 0.53
N TYR A 128 18.71 12.14 -0.68
CA TYR A 128 19.36 12.54 -1.93
C TYR A 128 19.36 14.06 -2.12
N VAL A 129 18.21 14.72 -1.91
CA VAL A 129 18.11 16.19 -2.03
C VAL A 129 19.03 16.86 -1.02
N ARG A 130 19.03 16.43 0.25
CA ARG A 130 19.92 16.98 1.29
C ARG A 130 21.40 16.79 0.94
N ALA A 131 21.76 15.65 0.36
CA ALA A 131 23.12 15.38 -0.08
C ALA A 131 23.54 16.31 -1.23
N GLN A 132 22.65 16.55 -2.21
CA GLN A 132 22.89 17.49 -3.30
C GLN A 132 23.04 18.93 -2.79
N GLU A 133 22.17 19.37 -1.87
CA GLU A 133 22.27 20.71 -1.26
C GLU A 133 23.60 20.91 -0.53
N ARG A 134 24.02 19.93 0.28
CA ARG A 134 25.33 19.97 0.96
C ARG A 134 26.48 19.95 -0.03
N LYS A 135 26.35 19.21 -1.13
CA LYS A 135 27.37 19.15 -2.18
C LYS A 135 27.52 20.51 -2.86
N ILE A 136 26.41 21.13 -3.28
CA ILE A 136 26.38 22.45 -3.91
C ILE A 136 26.93 23.52 -2.96
N GLN A 137 26.55 23.47 -1.68
CA GLN A 137 27.06 24.41 -0.69
C GLN A 137 28.57 24.29 -0.52
N LYS A 138 29.09 23.06 -0.44
CA LYS A 138 30.54 22.81 -0.38
C LYS A 138 31.27 23.24 -1.65
N GLU A 139 30.65 23.03 -2.83
CA GLU A 139 31.18 23.52 -4.11
C GLU A 139 31.23 25.06 -4.14
N ARG A 140 30.19 25.74 -3.62
CA ARG A 140 30.14 27.20 -3.53
C ARG A 140 31.14 27.79 -2.54
N GLU A 141 31.32 27.15 -1.39
CA GLU A 141 32.34 27.54 -0.40
C GLU A 141 33.75 27.38 -0.99
N ALA A 142 34.03 26.26 -1.66
CA ALA A 142 35.31 26.04 -2.32
C ALA A 142 35.58 27.01 -3.50
N GLU A 143 34.56 27.32 -4.30
CA GLU A 143 34.68 28.31 -5.39
C GLU A 143 34.82 29.74 -4.85
N GLY A 144 34.15 30.05 -3.74
CA GLY A 144 34.29 31.31 -3.02
C GLY A 144 35.73 31.54 -2.59
N ASP A 145 36.33 30.56 -1.90
CA ASP A 145 37.73 30.60 -1.44
C ASP A 145 38.74 30.74 -2.61
N GLU A 146 38.47 30.16 -3.78
CA GLU A 146 39.37 30.19 -4.95
C GLU A 146 39.33 31.52 -5.74
N PHE A 147 38.34 32.38 -5.46
CA PHE A 147 38.14 33.67 -6.11
C PHE A 147 38.15 34.87 -5.17
N GLU A 148 38.42 34.70 -3.86
CA GLU A 148 38.54 35.82 -2.90
C GLU A 148 39.63 36.84 -3.30
N ASP A 149 40.77 36.36 -3.81
CA ASP A 149 41.89 37.20 -4.21
C ASP A 149 41.75 37.83 -5.61
N LYS A 150 40.69 37.50 -6.37
CA LYS A 150 40.47 38.01 -7.73
C LYS A 150 39.42 39.11 -7.70
N GLU A 151 39.79 40.31 -8.16
CA GLU A 151 38.86 41.43 -8.27
C GLU A 151 37.61 41.05 -9.10
N THR A 152 36.43 41.17 -8.50
CA THR A 152 35.16 40.92 -9.18
C THR A 152 34.83 42.10 -10.09
N PHE A 153 35.24 42.02 -11.36
CA PHE A 153 34.86 43.02 -12.36
C PHE A 153 33.38 42.88 -12.71
N VAL A 154 32.51 43.54 -11.93
CA VAL A 154 31.10 43.70 -12.26
C VAL A 154 31.01 44.63 -13.47
N THR A 155 30.95 44.04 -14.66
CA THR A 155 30.63 44.81 -15.87
C THR A 155 29.25 45.45 -15.70
N SER A 156 29.03 46.62 -16.31
CA SER A 156 27.75 47.36 -16.21
C SER A 156 26.52 46.52 -16.61
N ALA A 157 26.72 45.45 -17.39
CA ALA A 157 25.71 44.45 -17.72
C ALA A 157 25.34 43.55 -16.53
N SER A 158 26.32 43.04 -15.76
CA SER A 158 26.06 42.23 -14.57
C SER A 158 25.43 43.03 -13.43
N ALA A 159 25.85 44.29 -13.23
CA ALA A 159 25.18 45.18 -12.27
C ALA A 159 23.71 45.44 -12.65
N LYS A 160 23.43 45.63 -13.95
CA LYS A 160 22.05 45.74 -14.45
C LYS A 160 21.27 44.44 -14.29
N ALA A 161 21.88 43.28 -14.56
CA ALA A 161 21.22 41.98 -14.41
C ALA A 161 20.85 41.71 -12.94
N ALA A 162 21.77 41.97 -12.00
CA ALA A 162 21.52 41.86 -10.56
C ALA A 162 20.43 42.83 -10.08
N ALA A 163 20.42 44.07 -10.59
CA ALA A 163 19.38 45.05 -10.27
C ALA A 163 17.99 44.64 -10.82
N ILE A 164 17.94 44.05 -12.02
CA ILE A 164 16.71 43.53 -12.63
C ILE A 164 16.19 42.33 -11.85
N GLU A 165 17.08 41.42 -11.42
CA GLU A 165 16.71 40.25 -10.62
C GLU A 165 16.21 40.66 -9.23
N ALA A 166 16.91 41.56 -8.55
CA ALA A 166 16.48 42.12 -7.27
C ALA A 166 15.11 42.83 -7.38
N SER A 167 14.90 43.59 -8.47
CA SER A 167 13.60 44.23 -8.76
C SER A 167 12.50 43.21 -9.02
N ARG A 168 12.79 42.12 -9.75
CA ARG A 168 11.83 41.04 -9.99
C ARG A 168 11.45 40.30 -8.71
N LEU A 169 12.41 40.06 -7.81
CA LEU A 169 12.16 39.47 -6.49
C LEU A 169 11.34 40.40 -5.59
N ALA A 170 11.61 41.71 -5.62
CA ALA A 170 10.84 42.73 -4.91
C ALA A 170 9.41 42.90 -5.46
N LEU A 171 9.21 42.77 -6.77
CA LEU A 171 7.88 42.79 -7.39
C LEU A 171 7.10 41.51 -7.11
N SER A 172 7.77 40.35 -7.07
CA SER A 172 7.18 39.08 -6.68
C SER A 172 6.67 39.11 -5.23
N SER A 173 7.50 39.58 -4.29
CA SER A 173 7.12 39.77 -2.89
C SER A 173 6.02 40.82 -2.70
N LYS A 174 6.04 41.94 -3.44
CA LYS A 174 4.91 42.89 -3.44
C LYS A 174 3.63 42.29 -4.02
N LYS A 175 3.71 41.36 -4.98
CA LYS A 175 2.54 40.69 -5.55
C LYS A 175 1.95 39.67 -4.59
N THR A 176 2.78 38.93 -3.84
CA THR A 176 2.30 38.05 -2.77
C THR A 176 1.69 38.87 -1.63
N GLU A 177 2.32 39.98 -1.24
CA GLU A 177 1.83 40.87 -0.17
C GLU A 177 0.57 41.66 -0.58
N LYS A 178 0.40 42.01 -1.88
CA LYS A 178 -0.86 42.55 -2.39
C LYS A 178 -1.96 41.51 -2.44
N ARG A 179 -1.66 40.25 -2.76
CA ARG A 179 -2.65 39.16 -2.74
C ARG A 179 -3.14 38.86 -1.32
N THR A 180 -2.25 38.93 -0.32
CA THR A 180 -2.62 38.75 1.09
C THR A 180 -3.37 39.95 1.68
N ARG A 181 -3.13 41.17 1.19
CA ARG A 181 -3.90 42.36 1.58
C ARG A 181 -5.22 42.52 0.82
N SER A 182 -5.31 42.10 -0.44
CA SER A 182 -6.56 42.15 -1.21
C SER A 182 -7.55 41.07 -0.79
N SER A 183 -7.09 39.96 -0.18
CA SER A 183 -7.96 38.94 0.39
C SER A 183 -8.58 39.35 1.74
N SER A 184 -8.14 40.45 2.35
CA SER A 184 -8.64 40.93 3.65
C SER A 184 -9.39 42.26 3.59
N ALA A 185 -9.69 42.80 2.40
CA ALA A 185 -10.22 44.16 2.25
C ALA A 185 -11.37 44.30 1.22
N SER A 186 -12.04 43.21 0.83
CA SER A 186 -13.24 43.26 -0.01
C SER A 186 -14.33 42.38 0.60
N ASP A 187 -14.92 42.88 1.69
CA ASP A 187 -16.22 42.45 2.22
C ASP A 187 -17.06 43.72 2.35
N ASP A 188 -17.58 44.20 1.21
CA ASP A 188 -18.76 45.05 1.14
C ASP A 188 -19.18 45.22 -0.33
N SER A 189 -20.49 45.08 -0.57
CA SER A 189 -21.24 45.24 -1.83
C SER A 189 -20.98 44.24 -2.97
N ASP A 190 -21.87 43.24 -3.12
CA ASP A 190 -22.86 43.18 -4.21
C ASP A 190 -23.49 41.77 -4.28
N GLU A 191 -24.83 41.73 -4.13
CA GLU A 191 -25.64 40.56 -4.44
C GLU A 191 -25.49 40.15 -5.92
N ASP A 192 -25.71 38.87 -6.22
CA ASP A 192 -25.76 38.26 -7.57
C ASP A 192 -24.47 37.63 -8.14
N ASN A 193 -23.60 37.07 -7.31
CA ASN A 193 -22.62 36.07 -7.79
C ASN A 193 -22.82 34.71 -7.10
N LYS A 194 -23.65 33.89 -7.75
CA LYS A 194 -23.89 32.46 -7.53
C LYS A 194 -22.71 31.78 -6.82
N HIS A 195 -22.84 31.54 -5.51
CA HIS A 195 -21.83 30.94 -4.64
C HIS A 195 -21.11 29.74 -5.28
N LEU A 196 -19.96 30.01 -5.89
CA LEU A 196 -18.95 29.01 -6.15
C LEU A 196 -18.33 28.69 -4.79
N LYS A 197 -18.86 27.64 -4.16
CA LYS A 197 -18.37 27.15 -2.87
C LYS A 197 -16.86 26.99 -2.95
N THR A 198 -16.18 27.53 -1.97
CA THR A 198 -14.73 27.40 -1.87
C THR A 198 -14.35 25.91 -1.81
N ASP A 199 -13.18 25.56 -2.34
CA ASP A 199 -12.66 24.19 -2.34
C ASP A 199 -12.65 23.57 -0.92
N LYS A 200 -12.44 24.42 0.09
CA LYS A 200 -12.55 24.09 1.51
C LYS A 200 -13.95 23.66 1.93
N GLU A 201 -14.98 24.45 1.61
CA GLU A 201 -16.38 24.10 1.90
C GLU A 201 -16.80 22.81 1.19
N LEU A 202 -16.31 22.61 -0.02
CA LEU A 202 -16.60 21.40 -0.80
C LEU A 202 -15.92 20.17 -0.16
N ALA A 203 -14.70 20.32 0.35
CA ALA A 203 -13.98 19.28 1.08
C ALA A 203 -14.67 18.93 2.40
N ASP A 204 -15.17 19.90 3.15
CA ASP A 204 -15.87 19.65 4.42
C ASP A 204 -17.21 18.95 4.21
N LYS A 205 -17.96 19.33 3.17
CA LYS A 205 -19.16 18.59 2.76
C LYS A 205 -18.84 17.15 2.36
N ALA A 206 -17.73 16.94 1.64
CA ALA A 206 -17.29 15.60 1.27
C ALA A 206 -16.90 14.77 2.51
N ARG A 207 -16.20 15.35 3.49
CA ARG A 207 -15.87 14.71 4.77
C ARG A 207 -17.11 14.39 5.61
N ALA A 208 -18.10 15.28 5.64
CA ALA A 208 -19.39 15.04 6.28
C ALA A 208 -20.15 13.86 5.65
N THR A 209 -20.02 13.68 4.33
CA THR A 209 -20.53 12.49 3.63
C THR A 209 -19.64 11.24 3.77
N GLY A 210 -18.58 11.30 4.59
CA GLY A 210 -17.66 10.19 4.86
C GLY A 210 -16.56 9.99 3.81
N LYS A 211 -16.33 10.95 2.90
CA LYS A 211 -15.28 10.87 1.87
C LYS A 211 -13.98 11.52 2.35
N MET A 212 -12.84 10.86 2.13
CA MET A 212 -11.53 11.35 2.57
C MET A 212 -10.90 12.30 1.52
N VAL A 213 -11.03 13.61 1.76
CA VAL A 213 -10.45 14.69 0.93
C VAL A 213 -9.25 15.32 1.62
N ILE A 214 -8.15 15.47 0.88
CA ILE A 214 -6.89 16.10 1.32
C ILE A 214 -6.85 17.51 0.72
N LEU A 215 -6.51 18.50 1.55
CA LEU A 215 -6.30 19.88 1.14
C LEU A 215 -4.80 20.20 1.27
N ASN A 216 -4.27 21.01 0.37
CA ASN A 216 -2.91 21.57 0.47
C ASN A 216 -2.88 22.79 1.40
N ASP A 217 -1.69 23.32 1.69
CA ASP A 217 -1.49 24.53 2.52
C ASP A 217 -2.20 25.78 1.93
N ASP A 218 -2.46 25.78 0.61
CA ASP A 218 -3.24 26.81 -0.10
C ASP A 218 -4.76 26.54 -0.11
N GLU A 219 -5.26 25.62 0.73
CA GLU A 219 -6.67 25.25 0.87
C GLU A 219 -7.36 24.69 -0.41
N GLN A 220 -6.56 24.25 -1.39
CA GLN A 220 -7.04 23.63 -2.63
C GLN A 220 -7.19 22.11 -2.50
N ILE A 221 -8.21 21.52 -3.16
CA ILE A 221 -8.44 20.07 -3.16
C ILE A 221 -7.34 19.36 -3.96
N VAL A 222 -6.65 18.43 -3.29
CA VAL A 222 -5.54 17.68 -3.87
C VAL A 222 -6.03 16.38 -4.48
N ASP A 223 -5.92 16.28 -5.79
CA ASP A 223 -6.37 15.10 -6.51
C ASP A 223 -5.30 14.00 -6.42
N LYS A 224 -5.59 12.93 -5.68
CA LYS A 224 -4.61 11.87 -5.36
C LYS A 224 -3.99 11.23 -6.60
N ARG A 225 -4.65 11.27 -7.76
CA ARG A 225 -4.12 10.77 -9.04
C ARG A 225 -3.01 11.63 -9.61
N GLN A 226 -3.04 12.94 -9.36
CA GLN A 226 -1.97 13.85 -9.79
C GLN A 226 -0.72 13.69 -8.93
N LEU A 227 -0.90 13.27 -7.67
CA LEU A 227 0.21 12.86 -6.79
C LEU A 227 0.81 11.50 -7.19
N LEU A 228 0.10 10.68 -7.96
CA LEU A 228 0.66 9.49 -8.60
C LEU A 228 1.29 9.91 -9.93
N SER A 229 2.61 10.12 -9.89
CA SER A 229 3.47 10.24 -11.08
C SER A 229 3.07 9.22 -12.17
N PRO A 230 3.05 9.58 -13.47
CA PRO A 230 2.69 8.70 -14.58
C PRO A 230 3.72 7.58 -14.89
N GLY A 231 4.41 7.07 -13.87
CA GLY A 231 5.45 6.05 -13.98
C GLY A 231 4.92 4.62 -13.90
N LEU A 232 4.68 4.02 -15.07
CA LEU A 232 4.80 2.60 -15.43
C LEU A 232 4.47 1.53 -14.33
N ASN A 233 3.25 0.99 -14.40
CA ASN A 233 2.83 -0.21 -13.65
C ASN A 233 3.54 -1.48 -14.15
N VAL A 234 4.80 -1.72 -13.75
CA VAL A 234 5.48 -3.01 -14.02
C VAL A 234 5.06 -4.04 -12.98
N THR A 235 4.01 -4.81 -13.27
CA THR A 235 3.70 -6.02 -12.49
C THR A 235 4.80 -7.05 -12.72
N LYS A 236 5.72 -7.23 -11.75
CA LYS A 236 6.71 -8.31 -11.82
C LYS A 236 6.01 -9.67 -11.60
N LYS A 237 6.10 -10.52 -12.62
CA LYS A 237 5.78 -11.96 -12.61
C LYS A 237 6.52 -12.64 -11.45
N GLN A 238 5.78 -13.19 -10.50
CA GLN A 238 6.31 -13.97 -9.38
C GLN A 238 6.98 -15.24 -9.92
N MET A 239 8.26 -15.43 -9.63
CA MET A 239 8.94 -16.71 -9.77
C MET A 239 8.94 -17.38 -8.39
N ASN A 240 8.30 -18.53 -8.30
CA ASN A 240 8.34 -19.38 -7.12
C ASN A 240 9.77 -19.90 -6.90
N SER A 241 10.38 -19.56 -5.77
CA SER A 241 11.57 -20.27 -5.29
C SER A 241 11.46 -20.53 -3.80
N SER A 242 10.78 -21.61 -3.46
CA SER A 242 11.00 -22.35 -2.22
C SER A 242 12.38 -23.02 -2.29
N LYS A 243 13.40 -22.43 -1.66
CA LYS A 243 14.61 -23.17 -1.27
C LYS A 243 15.05 -22.81 0.14
N SER A 244 14.87 -23.82 0.99
CA SER A 244 15.47 -24.07 2.29
C SER A 244 16.90 -23.53 2.41
N LEU A 245 17.15 -22.76 3.48
CA LEU A 245 18.48 -22.44 3.98
C LEU A 245 18.93 -23.57 4.90
N GLN A 246 19.87 -24.38 4.42
CA GLN A 246 20.72 -25.20 5.29
C GLN A 246 22.15 -24.66 5.23
N ASN A 247 22.69 -24.43 6.43
CA ASN A 247 24.11 -24.18 6.70
C ASN A 247 24.98 -25.25 6.05
N LYS A 248 26.05 -24.84 5.38
CA LYS A 248 27.19 -25.72 5.09
C LYS A 248 28.51 -24.98 5.28
N ASP A 249 29.35 -25.66 6.05
CA ASP A 249 30.67 -25.27 6.49
C ASP A 249 31.63 -24.88 5.38
N SER A 250 32.52 -23.97 5.75
CA SER A 250 33.72 -23.61 5.02
C SER A 250 34.66 -24.81 4.93
N ARG A 251 34.78 -25.42 3.75
CA ARG A 251 36.00 -26.12 3.32
C ARG A 251 35.97 -26.39 1.82
N THR A 252 37.12 -26.19 1.19
CA THR A 252 37.50 -26.48 -0.21
C THR A 252 37.17 -25.39 -1.23
N ASN A 253 38.16 -24.52 -1.46
CA ASN A 253 38.21 -23.59 -2.58
C ASN A 253 39.52 -23.81 -3.34
N TYR A 254 39.52 -24.80 -4.23
CA TYR A 254 40.58 -25.01 -5.22
C TYR A 254 39.92 -25.77 -6.38
N TYR A 255 40.10 -25.26 -7.60
CA TYR A 255 39.39 -25.62 -8.84
C TYR A 255 38.00 -24.99 -9.02
N ASN A 256 37.94 -23.76 -9.55
CA ASN A 256 36.90 -23.31 -10.49
C ASN A 256 37.28 -21.95 -11.11
N LYS A 257 38.28 -21.95 -12.00
CA LYS A 257 38.73 -20.74 -12.73
C LYS A 257 38.17 -20.65 -14.16
N LYS A 258 37.39 -21.63 -14.63
CA LYS A 258 36.83 -21.66 -16.00
C LYS A 258 35.38 -21.16 -16.12
N ASP A 259 34.67 -20.94 -15.00
CA ASP A 259 33.25 -20.55 -15.03
C ASP A 259 33.01 -19.04 -14.90
N VAL A 260 34.02 -18.26 -14.47
CA VAL A 260 33.91 -16.80 -14.32
C VAL A 260 33.92 -16.08 -15.69
N ASP A 261 34.71 -16.58 -16.65
CA ASP A 261 34.86 -15.97 -17.98
C ASP A 261 33.59 -16.14 -18.85
N ARG A 262 32.84 -17.24 -18.67
CA ARG A 262 31.58 -17.46 -19.41
C ARG A 262 30.44 -16.55 -18.93
N TYR A 263 30.47 -16.11 -17.67
CA TYR A 263 29.44 -15.23 -17.12
C TYR A 263 29.65 -13.76 -17.55
N SER A 264 30.90 -13.30 -17.59
CA SER A 264 31.28 -11.95 -18.06
C SER A 264 30.89 -11.71 -19.52
N SER A 265 31.15 -12.68 -20.41
CA SER A 265 30.85 -12.55 -21.85
C SER A 265 29.34 -12.47 -22.15
N LYS A 266 28.50 -13.20 -21.40
CA LYS A 266 27.03 -13.11 -21.51
C LYS A 266 26.47 -11.77 -21.03
N HIS A 267 27.06 -11.17 -20.00
CA HIS A 267 26.62 -9.85 -19.53
C HIS A 267 26.97 -8.73 -20.52
N SER A 268 28.15 -8.78 -21.14
CA SER A 268 28.58 -7.83 -22.17
C SER A 268 27.69 -7.87 -23.42
N SER A 269 27.34 -9.08 -23.88
CA SER A 269 26.43 -9.24 -25.03
C SER A 269 25.00 -8.78 -24.73
N GLU A 270 24.49 -9.01 -23.52
CA GLU A 270 23.18 -8.53 -23.09
C GLU A 270 23.12 -7.00 -22.95
N MET A 271 24.20 -6.38 -22.45
CA MET A 271 24.33 -4.92 -22.39
C MET A 271 24.29 -4.28 -23.78
N ARG A 272 24.99 -4.87 -24.77
CA ARG A 272 24.94 -4.39 -26.17
C ARG A 272 23.55 -4.50 -26.80
N ARG A 273 22.77 -5.52 -26.46
CA ARG A 273 21.38 -5.65 -26.92
C ARG A 273 20.48 -4.58 -26.31
N ARG A 274 20.63 -4.34 -25.00
CA ARG A 274 19.90 -3.29 -24.29
C ARG A 274 20.23 -1.91 -24.83
N GLU A 275 21.51 -1.64 -25.09
CA GLU A 275 21.97 -0.35 -25.63
C GLU A 275 21.41 -0.07 -27.03
N ARG A 276 21.31 -1.11 -27.88
CA ARG A 276 20.65 -0.99 -29.19
C ARG A 276 19.17 -0.68 -29.05
N GLN A 277 18.47 -1.38 -28.16
CA GLN A 277 17.04 -1.16 -27.91
C GLN A 277 16.76 0.21 -27.28
N SER A 278 17.64 0.70 -26.39
CA SER A 278 17.47 2.03 -25.80
C SER A 278 17.70 3.14 -26.82
N LYS A 279 18.68 2.98 -27.71
CA LYS A 279 18.95 3.93 -28.81
C LYS A 279 17.81 3.99 -29.81
N GLU A 280 17.21 2.85 -30.16
CA GLU A 280 16.04 2.80 -31.04
C GLU A 280 14.82 3.51 -30.42
N LEU A 281 14.59 3.30 -29.12
CA LEU A 281 13.50 3.95 -28.40
C LEU A 281 13.73 5.46 -28.24
N GLU A 282 14.97 5.86 -27.96
CA GLU A 282 15.39 7.26 -27.90
C GLU A 282 15.19 7.96 -29.25
N GLN A 283 15.57 7.29 -30.34
CA GLN A 283 15.36 7.79 -31.70
C GLN A 283 13.86 7.94 -32.01
N GLN A 284 13.03 6.97 -31.63
CA GLN A 284 11.58 7.05 -31.82
C GLN A 284 10.96 8.21 -31.02
N ILE A 285 11.41 8.43 -29.78
CA ILE A 285 10.96 9.55 -28.96
C ILE A 285 11.37 10.87 -29.61
N LEU A 286 12.62 10.99 -30.05
CA LEU A 286 13.13 12.20 -30.70
C LEU A 286 12.38 12.49 -32.01
N GLU A 287 12.10 11.47 -32.83
CA GLU A 287 11.30 11.61 -34.05
C GLU A 287 9.88 12.08 -33.74
N THR A 288 9.23 11.52 -32.70
CA THR A 288 7.90 11.97 -32.29
C THR A 288 7.90 13.40 -31.75
N GLN A 289 8.96 13.83 -31.07
CA GLN A 289 9.11 15.21 -30.61
C GLN A 289 9.30 16.16 -31.79
N GLN A 290 10.21 15.85 -32.70
CA GLN A 290 10.44 16.66 -33.91
C GLN A 290 9.18 16.77 -34.77
N LYS A 291 8.42 15.68 -34.92
CA LYS A 291 7.15 15.69 -35.65
C LYS A 291 6.11 16.60 -34.99
N LYS A 292 6.00 16.56 -33.65
CA LYS A 292 5.10 17.45 -32.89
C LYS A 292 5.53 18.91 -32.99
N GLU A 293 6.82 19.21 -32.87
CA GLU A 293 7.35 20.56 -33.01
C GLU A 293 7.12 21.11 -34.43
N ALA A 294 7.27 20.29 -35.46
CA ALA A 294 6.97 20.67 -36.84
C ALA A 294 5.46 20.97 -37.02
N GLU A 295 4.58 20.14 -36.46
CA GLU A 295 3.13 20.35 -36.51
C GLU A 295 2.71 21.63 -35.74
N GLU A 296 3.32 21.89 -34.58
CA GLU A 296 3.07 23.10 -33.80
C GLU A 296 3.54 24.35 -34.53
N LYS A 297 4.70 24.32 -35.18
CA LYS A 297 5.18 25.43 -36.04
C LYS A 297 4.24 25.70 -37.21
N VAL A 298 3.77 24.66 -37.90
CA VAL A 298 2.78 24.82 -38.98
C VAL A 298 1.50 25.44 -38.43
N ARG A 299 1.02 24.98 -37.27
CA ARG A 299 -0.16 25.53 -36.60
C ARG A 299 0.03 26.99 -36.18
N GLU A 300 1.20 27.35 -35.69
CA GLU A 300 1.56 28.73 -35.33
C GLU A 300 1.59 29.62 -36.57
N GLU A 301 2.20 29.18 -37.66
CA GLU A 301 2.19 29.90 -38.94
C GLU A 301 0.78 30.07 -39.51
N GLU A 302 -0.07 29.05 -39.39
CA GLU A 302 -1.49 29.13 -39.77
C GLU A 302 -2.24 30.14 -38.92
N LEU A 303 -2.04 30.14 -37.60
CA LEU A 303 -2.61 31.14 -36.70
C LEU A 303 -2.12 32.55 -37.07
N LEU A 304 -0.83 32.73 -37.30
CA LEU A 304 -0.26 34.01 -37.74
C LEU A 304 -0.87 34.48 -39.06
N LYS A 305 -1.08 33.58 -40.04
CA LYS A 305 -1.79 33.90 -41.29
C LYS A 305 -3.25 34.27 -41.04
N GLN A 306 -3.94 33.60 -40.12
CA GLN A 306 -5.31 33.94 -39.74
C GLN A 306 -5.41 35.29 -39.03
N PHE A 307 -4.45 35.63 -38.17
CA PHE A 307 -4.39 36.92 -37.49
C PHE A 307 -3.95 38.05 -38.43
N ALA A 308 -3.04 37.79 -39.36
CA ALA A 308 -2.65 38.75 -40.39
C ALA A 308 -3.84 39.18 -41.25
N ARG A 309 -4.72 38.25 -41.64
CA ARG A 309 -5.97 38.56 -42.37
C ARG A 309 -6.98 39.40 -41.58
N LYS A 310 -6.80 39.54 -40.25
CA LYS A 310 -7.67 40.34 -39.38
C LYS A 310 -7.04 41.67 -38.95
N ASN A 311 -5.78 41.92 -39.32
CA ASN A 311 -5.00 43.09 -38.93
C ASN A 311 -4.64 43.95 -40.16
N ASP A 312 -5.59 44.15 -41.08
CA ASP A 312 -5.41 45.10 -42.16
C ASP A 312 -5.42 46.52 -41.59
N GLU A 313 -4.26 47.17 -41.55
CA GLU A 313 -4.08 48.56 -41.07
C GLU A 313 -5.02 49.54 -41.79
N GLN A 314 -5.41 49.20 -43.03
CA GLN A 314 -6.42 49.93 -43.82
C GLN A 314 -7.82 49.85 -43.22
N ALA A 315 -8.23 48.70 -42.67
CA ALA A 315 -9.53 48.56 -42.00
C ALA A 315 -9.56 49.34 -40.66
N ILE A 316 -8.43 49.37 -39.95
CA ILE A 316 -8.28 50.14 -38.70
C ILE A 316 -8.31 51.65 -38.99
N SER A 317 -7.65 52.10 -40.07
CA SER A 317 -7.65 53.52 -40.46
C SER A 317 -9.01 53.99 -40.98
N ASP A 318 -9.71 53.18 -41.77
CA ASP A 318 -11.08 53.48 -42.23
C ASP A 318 -12.07 53.53 -41.04
N ALA A 319 -11.98 52.58 -40.10
CA ALA A 319 -12.79 52.62 -38.88
C ALA A 319 -12.54 53.88 -38.03
N ARG A 320 -11.28 54.30 -37.90
CA ARG A 320 -10.92 55.57 -37.22
C ARG A 320 -11.45 56.80 -37.98
N ALA A 321 -11.36 56.81 -39.30
CA ALA A 321 -11.88 57.90 -40.13
C ALA A 321 -13.41 58.03 -39.99
N ARG A 322 -14.15 56.91 -40.02
CA ARG A 322 -15.61 56.88 -39.80
C ARG A 322 -15.99 57.36 -38.41
N TYR A 323 -15.23 56.96 -37.39
CA TYR A 323 -15.44 57.41 -36.02
C TYR A 323 -15.23 58.93 -35.88
N LEU A 324 -14.15 59.48 -36.44
CA LEU A 324 -13.88 60.92 -36.44
C LEU A 324 -14.97 61.70 -37.19
N ALA A 325 -15.41 61.21 -38.35
CA ALA A 325 -16.50 61.82 -39.10
C ALA A 325 -17.81 61.86 -38.31
N ARG A 326 -18.16 60.77 -37.59
CA ARG A 326 -19.34 60.73 -36.73
C ARG A 326 -19.22 61.67 -35.53
N LYS A 327 -18.04 61.77 -34.93
CA LYS A 327 -17.77 62.70 -33.83
C LYS A 327 -17.91 64.16 -34.27
N ASN A 328 -17.35 64.52 -35.43
CA ASN A 328 -17.44 65.87 -35.98
C ASN A 328 -18.89 66.24 -36.33
N LYS A 329 -19.68 65.29 -36.85
CA LYS A 329 -21.10 65.51 -37.16
C LYS A 329 -21.98 65.70 -35.91
N ASN A 330 -21.58 65.13 -34.77
CA ASN A 330 -22.28 65.31 -33.50
C ASN A 330 -21.82 66.57 -32.73
N GLN A 331 -20.79 67.28 -33.22
CA GLN A 331 -20.26 68.50 -32.61
C GLN A 331 -20.61 69.77 -33.41
N SER A 332 -21.29 69.63 -34.56
CA SER A 332 -21.83 70.72 -35.38
C SER A 332 -23.34 70.78 -35.27
#